data_AF-D9PGG2-F1
#
_entry.id   AF-D9PGG2-F1
#
_cell.length_a   1.000
_cell.length_b   1.000
_cell.length_c   1.000
_cell.angle_alpha   90.00
_cell.angle_beta   90.00
_cell.angle_gamma   90.00
#
_symmetry.space_group_name_H-M   'P 1'
#
loop_
_entity.id
_entity.type
_entity.pdbx_description
1 polymer ?
#
loop_
_entity_poly.entity_id
_entity_poly.type
_entity_poly.pdbx_seq_one_letter_code
_entity_poly.pdbx_strand_id
1 'polypeptide(L)'
;IGARERIIYKNETTIHIDETAKAHNLNISPFEFLKSYYAKIDKTEYIKRAERAGFSFTDGFIGFIGYDMVKVFEPVLKESMSNLKDTLNTPDLDLIRPKIIIGFSHKNSMLTIIDNEKTNDELMSKIENILKQSHTPTPLKRAILKEGKLGIDKNQFEQLIDESKEHIKSGDVFQILISNRYTQYGSVDRLSFIDF
;
A
#
# COMPACT_ATOMS: atom_id res chain seq x y z
N ILE A 1 -14.70 4.80 -1.49
CA ILE A 1 -14.88 6.26 -1.25
C ILE A 1 -13.49 6.88 -1.24
N GLY A 2 -13.25 7.88 -2.07
CA GLY A 2 -11.95 8.59 -2.13
C GLY A 2 -10.96 8.10 -3.20
N ALA A 3 -11.15 6.92 -3.80
CA ALA A 3 -10.38 6.51 -4.98
C ALA A 3 -11.08 7.05 -6.25
N ARG A 4 -10.31 7.75 -7.08
CA ARG A 4 -10.67 8.18 -8.43
C ARG A 4 -10.47 7.03 -9.40
N GLU A 5 -9.31 6.37 -9.32
CA GLU A 5 -9.00 5.13 -10.04
C GLU A 5 -8.35 4.15 -9.06
N ARG A 6 -8.35 2.87 -9.40
CA ARG A 6 -7.67 1.84 -8.61
C ARG A 6 -7.11 0.76 -9.51
N ILE A 7 -5.92 0.29 -9.19
CA ILE A 7 -5.31 -0.88 -9.81
C ILE A 7 -5.04 -1.93 -8.74
N ILE A 8 -5.48 -3.15 -9.03
CA ILE A 8 -5.34 -4.30 -8.14
C ILE A 8 -4.68 -5.40 -8.95
N TYR A 9 -3.69 -6.08 -8.38
CA TYR A 9 -3.15 -7.31 -8.95
C TYR A 9 -3.30 -8.45 -7.95
N LYS A 10 -3.97 -9.51 -8.39
CA LYS A 10 -4.21 -10.70 -7.59
C LYS A 10 -4.40 -11.91 -8.49
N ASN A 11 -3.85 -13.06 -8.12
CA ASN A 11 -3.97 -14.31 -8.87
C ASN A 11 -3.63 -14.14 -10.35
N GLU A 12 -2.52 -13.47 -10.64
CA GLU A 12 -2.02 -13.20 -12.00
C GLU A 12 -2.94 -12.34 -12.88
N THR A 13 -3.97 -11.73 -12.29
CA THR A 13 -4.92 -10.89 -12.99
C THR A 13 -4.75 -9.44 -12.51
N THR A 14 -4.56 -8.53 -13.48
CA THR A 14 -4.61 -7.09 -13.22
C THR A 14 -6.04 -6.61 -13.40
N ILE A 15 -6.57 -5.93 -12.41
CA ILE A 15 -7.90 -5.32 -12.43
C ILE A 15 -7.72 -3.80 -12.32
N HIS A 16 -8.20 -3.08 -13.32
CA HIS A 16 -8.24 -1.62 -13.30
C HIS A 16 -9.68 -1.15 -13.09
N ILE A 17 -9.92 -0.37 -12.04
CA ILE A 17 -11.19 0.31 -11.79
C ILE A 17 -11.03 1.76 -12.25
N ASP A 18 -11.78 2.13 -13.27
CA ASP A 18 -11.73 3.46 -13.87
C ASP A 18 -12.50 4.52 -13.06
N GLU A 19 -12.48 5.76 -13.54
CA GLU A 19 -13.17 6.91 -12.94
C GLU A 19 -14.70 6.75 -12.85
N THR A 20 -15.27 5.89 -13.70
CA THR A 20 -16.72 5.57 -13.70
C THR A 20 -17.06 4.40 -12.77
N ALA A 21 -16.08 3.95 -11.97
CA ALA A 21 -16.16 2.79 -11.09
C ALA A 21 -16.41 1.45 -11.82
N LYS A 22 -16.08 1.37 -13.12
CA LYS A 22 -16.14 0.12 -13.88
C LYS A 22 -14.82 -0.63 -13.77
N ALA A 23 -14.91 -1.93 -13.50
CA ALA A 23 -13.77 -2.81 -13.42
C ALA A 23 -13.44 -3.41 -14.80
N HIS A 24 -12.17 -3.35 -15.17
CA HIS A 24 -11.62 -3.89 -16.40
C HIS A 24 -10.53 -4.89 -16.06
N ASN A 25 -10.69 -6.13 -16.52
CA ASN A 25 -9.64 -7.13 -16.43
C ASN A 25 -8.63 -6.89 -17.55
N LEU A 26 -7.37 -6.73 -17.18
CA LEU A 26 -6.28 -6.44 -18.08
C LEU A 26 -5.36 -7.65 -18.18
N ASN A 27 -4.99 -8.02 -19.42
CA ASN A 27 -4.04 -9.10 -19.71
C ASN A 27 -2.57 -8.62 -19.71
N ILE A 28 -2.28 -7.54 -19.00
CA ILE A 28 -0.93 -6.94 -18.87
C ILE A 28 -0.56 -6.83 -17.40
N SER A 29 0.75 -6.75 -17.12
CA SER A 29 1.22 -6.57 -15.74
C SER A 29 0.79 -5.20 -15.19
N PRO A 30 0.62 -5.04 -13.86
CA PRO A 30 0.24 -3.75 -13.28
C PRO A 30 1.29 -2.67 -13.56
N PHE A 31 2.57 -3.04 -13.69
CA PHE A 31 3.65 -2.10 -14.01
C PHE A 31 3.63 -1.65 -15.47
N GLU A 32 3.31 -2.54 -16.41
CA GLU A 32 3.10 -2.18 -17.81
C GLU A 32 1.93 -1.21 -17.95
N PHE A 33 0.84 -1.47 -17.23
CA PHE A 33 -0.28 -0.53 -17.15
C PHE A 33 0.20 0.84 -16.67
N LEU A 34 0.86 0.91 -15.49
CA LEU A 34 1.32 2.18 -14.92
C LEU A 34 2.29 2.91 -15.85
N LYS A 35 3.22 2.20 -16.50
CA LYS A 35 4.17 2.76 -17.47
C LYS A 35 3.44 3.37 -18.66
N SER A 36 2.49 2.63 -19.25
CA SER A 36 1.69 3.11 -20.38
C SER A 36 0.77 4.27 -20.00
N TYR A 37 0.29 4.27 -18.76
CA TYR A 37 -0.58 5.29 -18.19
C TYR A 37 0.18 6.61 -18.03
N TYR A 38 1.31 6.61 -17.32
CA TYR A 38 2.11 7.81 -17.11
C TYR A 38 2.84 8.32 -18.36
N ALA A 39 3.07 7.47 -19.37
CA ALA A 39 3.64 7.90 -20.65
C ALA A 39 2.74 8.88 -21.41
N LYS A 40 1.43 8.87 -21.16
CA LYS A 40 0.44 9.73 -21.82
C LYS A 40 0.22 11.07 -21.10
N ILE A 41 0.81 11.24 -19.93
CA ILE A 41 0.54 12.38 -19.04
C ILE A 41 1.58 13.48 -19.26
N ASP A 42 1.10 14.72 -19.43
CA ASP A 42 1.96 15.91 -19.39
C ASP A 42 2.40 16.18 -17.95
N LYS A 43 3.70 15.99 -17.69
CA LYS A 43 4.32 16.16 -16.36
C LYS A 43 4.42 17.63 -15.95
N THR A 44 4.34 18.57 -16.88
CA THR A 44 4.57 20.00 -16.64
C THR A 44 3.58 20.56 -15.62
N GLU A 45 2.31 20.18 -15.73
CA GLU A 45 1.27 20.65 -14.80
C GLU A 45 1.46 20.05 -13.39
N TYR A 46 1.91 18.80 -13.29
CA TYR A 46 2.19 18.14 -12.02
C TYR A 46 3.35 18.81 -11.28
N ILE A 47 4.43 19.16 -11.99
CA ILE A 47 5.57 19.87 -11.43
C ILE A 47 5.12 21.24 -10.88
N LYS A 48 4.38 22.02 -11.68
CA LYS A 48 3.85 23.31 -11.24
C LYS A 48 2.94 23.19 -10.02
N ARG A 49 2.10 22.14 -9.96
CA ARG A 49 1.23 21.89 -8.81
C ARG A 49 2.05 21.54 -7.56
N ALA A 50 3.07 20.70 -7.69
CA ALA A 50 3.95 20.34 -6.58
C ALA A 50 4.70 21.54 -6.01
N GLU A 51 5.23 22.40 -6.88
CA GLU A 51 5.88 23.67 -6.49
C GLU A 51 4.93 24.58 -5.71
N ARG A 52 3.67 24.73 -6.16
CA ARG A 52 2.65 25.54 -5.47
C ARG A 52 2.23 24.93 -4.14
N ALA A 53 2.07 23.62 -4.08
CA ALA A 53 1.62 22.90 -2.88
C ALA A 53 2.72 22.83 -1.80
N GLY A 54 4.00 22.89 -2.20
CA GLY A 54 5.14 22.78 -1.30
C GLY A 54 5.49 21.33 -0.92
N PHE A 55 4.92 20.34 -1.61
CA PHE A 55 5.23 18.92 -1.46
C PHE A 55 5.10 18.17 -2.80
N SER A 56 5.83 17.07 -2.92
CA SER A 56 6.05 16.39 -4.20
C SER A 56 4.86 15.55 -4.70
N PHE A 57 3.96 15.12 -3.81
CA PHE A 57 2.86 14.22 -4.17
C PHE A 57 1.53 14.99 -4.33
N THR A 58 1.17 15.37 -5.56
CA THR A 58 -0.06 16.14 -5.84
C THR A 58 -1.15 15.36 -6.55
N ASP A 59 -0.81 14.23 -7.18
CA ASP A 59 -1.71 13.31 -7.87
C ASP A 59 -0.89 12.07 -8.31
N GLY A 60 -1.51 10.89 -8.37
CA GLY A 60 -0.87 9.63 -8.69
C GLY A 60 -1.38 8.45 -7.87
N PHE A 61 -0.96 7.25 -8.26
CA PHE A 61 -1.31 6.00 -7.57
C PHE A 61 -0.50 5.84 -6.27
N ILE A 62 -1.19 5.61 -5.16
CA ILE A 62 -0.64 5.34 -3.83
C ILE A 62 -1.30 4.09 -3.24
N GLY A 63 -0.53 3.28 -2.53
CA GLY A 63 -1.02 2.06 -1.90
C GLY A 63 0.14 1.17 -1.51
N PHE A 64 0.00 -0.14 -1.67
CA PHE A 64 1.05 -1.09 -1.36
C PHE A 64 1.39 -2.00 -2.54
N ILE A 65 2.64 -2.44 -2.54
CA ILE A 65 3.18 -3.48 -3.40
C ILE A 65 3.74 -4.55 -2.46
N GLY A 66 3.08 -5.70 -2.42
CA GLY A 66 3.47 -6.84 -1.60
C GLY A 66 4.68 -7.59 -2.15
N TYR A 67 5.33 -8.36 -1.29
CA TYR A 67 6.51 -9.15 -1.67
C TYR A 67 6.22 -10.14 -2.80
N ASP A 68 5.00 -10.69 -2.86
CA ASP A 68 4.61 -11.66 -3.88
C ASP A 68 4.63 -11.08 -5.31
N MET A 69 4.74 -9.76 -5.47
CA MET A 69 5.01 -9.14 -6.77
C MET A 69 6.38 -9.48 -7.35
N VAL A 70 7.33 -9.96 -6.54
CA VAL A 70 8.66 -10.38 -7.02
C VAL A 70 8.55 -11.41 -8.15
N LYS A 71 7.60 -12.34 -8.11
CA LYS A 71 7.37 -13.34 -9.17
C LYS A 71 7.00 -12.74 -10.53
N VAL A 72 6.54 -11.49 -10.57
CA VAL A 72 6.24 -10.75 -11.80
C VAL A 72 7.50 -10.11 -12.38
N PHE A 73 8.44 -9.69 -11.52
CA PHE A 73 9.73 -9.15 -11.93
C PHE A 73 10.72 -10.25 -12.32
N GLU A 74 10.69 -11.38 -11.61
CA GLU A 74 11.60 -12.50 -11.76
C GLU A 74 10.81 -13.79 -12.08
N PRO A 75 10.53 -14.07 -13.36
CA PRO A 75 9.71 -15.21 -13.77
C PRO A 75 10.26 -16.57 -13.31
N VAL A 76 11.58 -16.67 -13.11
CA VAL A 76 12.25 -17.88 -12.61
C VAL A 76 11.80 -18.28 -11.21
N LEU A 77 11.37 -17.31 -10.39
CA LEU A 77 10.88 -17.57 -9.02
C LEU A 77 9.41 -17.97 -8.99
N LYS A 78 8.68 -17.84 -10.10
CA LYS A 78 7.24 -18.07 -10.18
C LYS A 78 6.85 -19.48 -9.75
N GLU A 79 7.56 -20.49 -10.25
CA GLU A 79 7.27 -21.88 -9.92
C GLU A 79 7.45 -22.17 -8.43
N SER A 80 8.55 -21.70 -7.84
CA SER A 80 8.83 -21.88 -6.41
C SER A 80 7.84 -21.13 -5.52
N MET A 81 7.43 -19.92 -5.91
CA MET A 81 6.53 -19.08 -5.12
C MET A 81 5.06 -19.49 -5.23
N SER A 82 4.59 -19.92 -6.40
CA SER A 82 3.18 -20.27 -6.61
C SER A 82 2.72 -21.51 -5.84
N ASN A 83 3.66 -22.36 -5.41
CA ASN A 83 3.37 -23.54 -4.59
C ASN A 83 3.21 -23.21 -3.09
N LEU A 84 3.50 -21.98 -2.67
CA LEU A 84 3.37 -21.55 -1.29
C LEU A 84 1.89 -21.33 -0.92
N LYS A 85 1.54 -21.65 0.32
CA LYS A 85 0.19 -21.47 0.83
C LYS A 85 -0.10 -19.99 1.11
N ASP A 86 -1.00 -19.39 0.33
CA ASP A 86 -1.55 -18.08 0.67
C ASP A 86 -2.54 -18.20 1.84
N THR A 87 -2.18 -17.56 2.96
CA THR A 87 -2.99 -17.53 4.17
C THR A 87 -3.72 -16.20 4.38
N LEU A 88 -3.30 -15.13 3.68
CA LEU A 88 -3.81 -13.78 3.89
C LEU A 88 -4.89 -13.43 2.87
N ASN A 89 -4.88 -14.07 1.70
CA ASN A 89 -5.84 -13.83 0.61
C ASN A 89 -5.92 -12.35 0.23
N THR A 90 -4.82 -11.62 0.43
CA THR A 90 -4.67 -10.21 0.09
C THR A 90 -4.22 -10.07 -1.36
N PRO A 91 -4.55 -8.96 -2.05
CA PRO A 91 -3.92 -8.65 -3.32
C PRO A 91 -2.39 -8.56 -3.17
N ASP A 92 -1.66 -8.95 -4.21
CA ASP A 92 -0.20 -8.78 -4.26
C ASP A 92 0.16 -7.30 -4.49
N LEU A 93 -0.71 -6.53 -5.16
CA LEU A 93 -0.60 -5.08 -5.32
C LEU A 93 -1.99 -4.45 -5.29
N ASP A 94 -2.09 -3.29 -4.63
CA ASP A 94 -3.31 -2.51 -4.55
C ASP A 94 -2.96 -1.03 -4.43
N LEU A 95 -3.21 -0.27 -5.49
CA LEU A 95 -2.92 1.15 -5.56
C LEU A 95 -4.18 1.92 -5.94
N ILE A 96 -4.44 3.00 -5.21
CA ILE A 96 -5.52 3.95 -5.50
C ILE A 96 -4.95 5.26 -6.00
N ARG A 97 -5.57 5.86 -7.00
CA ARG A 97 -5.36 7.27 -7.32
C ARG A 97 -6.41 8.08 -6.56
N PRO A 98 -6.03 8.97 -5.63
CA PRO A 98 -7.00 9.62 -4.75
C PRO A 98 -7.73 10.78 -5.42
N LYS A 99 -9.02 10.94 -5.10
CA LYS A 99 -9.85 12.10 -5.46
C LYS A 99 -9.38 13.36 -4.74
N ILE A 100 -8.99 13.22 -3.46
CA ILE A 100 -8.58 14.32 -2.60
C ILE A 100 -7.30 13.93 -1.87
N ILE A 101 -6.36 14.87 -1.80
CA ILE A 101 -5.13 14.76 -1.01
C ILE A 101 -5.13 15.88 0.01
N ILE A 102 -4.84 15.53 1.26
CA ILE A 102 -4.68 16.49 2.35
C ILE A 102 -3.24 16.36 2.84
N GLY A 103 -2.41 17.37 2.56
CA GLY A 103 -1.04 17.46 3.01
C GLY A 103 -0.92 18.37 4.21
N PHE A 104 -0.37 17.88 5.31
CA PHE A 104 -0.03 18.70 6.47
C PHE A 104 1.49 18.87 6.56
N SER A 105 1.96 20.11 6.52
CA SER A 105 3.37 20.43 6.64
C SER A 105 3.69 20.89 8.07
N HIS A 106 4.41 20.05 8.82
CA HIS A 106 4.84 20.36 10.18
C HIS A 106 5.80 21.57 10.26
N LYS A 107 6.52 21.87 9.17
CA LYS A 107 7.52 22.96 9.15
C LYS A 107 6.88 24.35 9.23
N ASN A 108 5.74 24.54 8.57
CA ASN A 108 5.04 25.82 8.48
C ASN A 108 3.61 25.77 9.02
N SER A 109 3.22 24.66 9.66
CA SER A 109 1.87 24.40 10.19
C SER A 109 0.76 24.65 9.16
N MET A 110 1.05 24.35 7.88
CA MET A 110 0.14 24.62 6.77
C MET A 110 -0.57 23.32 6.37
N LEU A 111 -1.90 23.39 6.32
CA LEU A 111 -2.74 22.36 5.73
C LEU A 111 -3.04 22.74 4.28
N THR A 112 -2.70 21.86 3.35
CA THR A 112 -2.99 22.01 1.93
C THR A 112 -3.95 20.92 1.50
N ILE A 113 -5.06 21.32 0.89
CA ILE A 113 -6.05 20.39 0.36
C ILE A 113 -6.05 20.50 -1.16
N ILE A 114 -5.94 19.35 -1.82
CA ILE A 114 -5.91 19.22 -3.27
C ILE A 114 -7.11 18.39 -3.70
N ASP A 115 -8.03 18.98 -4.45
CA ASP A 115 -9.10 18.27 -5.15
C ASP A 115 -8.67 17.95 -6.59
N ASN A 116 -8.57 16.66 -6.90
CA ASN A 116 -8.21 16.18 -8.24
C ASN A 116 -9.42 16.03 -9.17
N GLU A 117 -10.66 16.09 -8.67
CA GLU A 117 -11.87 16.03 -9.50
C GLU A 117 -12.34 17.43 -9.93
N LYS A 118 -11.98 18.48 -9.19
CA LYS A 118 -12.39 19.88 -9.43
C LYS A 118 -13.92 20.07 -9.44
N THR A 119 -14.64 19.18 -8.76
CA THR A 119 -16.11 19.18 -8.71
C THR A 119 -16.64 19.28 -7.27
N ASN A 120 -15.76 19.42 -6.28
CA ASN A 120 -16.07 19.17 -4.88
C ASN A 120 -16.07 20.45 -4.02
N ASP A 121 -16.57 21.58 -4.53
CA ASP A 121 -16.62 22.85 -3.78
C ASP A 121 -17.40 22.74 -2.45
N GLU A 122 -18.51 21.99 -2.45
CA GLU A 122 -19.26 21.72 -1.23
C GLU A 122 -18.46 20.89 -0.22
N LEU A 123 -17.65 19.94 -0.69
CA LEU A 123 -16.84 19.09 0.18
C LEU A 123 -15.66 19.88 0.75
N MET A 124 -15.05 20.77 -0.03
CA MET A 124 -14.04 21.71 0.45
C MET A 124 -14.61 22.58 1.58
N SER A 125 -15.81 23.12 1.37
CA SER A 125 -16.52 23.90 2.38
C SER A 125 -16.84 23.08 3.64
N LYS A 126 -17.24 21.81 3.48
CA LYS A 126 -17.48 20.89 4.61
C LYS A 126 -16.19 20.59 5.38
N ILE A 127 -15.09 20.32 4.69
CA ILE A 127 -13.79 20.03 5.32
C ILE A 127 -13.31 21.27 6.08
N GLU A 128 -13.38 22.46 5.47
CA GLU A 128 -13.01 23.71 6.12
C GLU A 128 -13.86 23.97 7.38
N ASN A 129 -15.18 23.74 7.30
CA ASN A 129 -16.07 23.89 8.45
C ASN A 129 -15.74 22.90 9.57
N ILE A 130 -15.44 21.64 9.24
CA ILE A 130 -15.01 20.65 10.23
C ILE A 130 -13.73 21.14 10.91
N LEU A 131 -12.70 21.50 10.14
CA LEU A 131 -11.40 21.93 10.68
C LEU A 131 -11.47 23.18 11.57
N LYS A 132 -12.46 24.05 11.35
CA LYS A 132 -12.70 25.25 12.18
C LYS A 132 -13.49 24.96 13.45
N GLN A 133 -14.13 23.80 13.56
CA GLN A 133 -14.85 23.43 14.77
C GLN A 133 -13.88 23.05 15.89
N SER A 134 -14.27 23.35 17.13
CA SER A 134 -13.55 22.83 18.28
C SER A 134 -13.68 21.31 18.30
N HIS A 135 -12.56 20.62 18.38
CA HIS A 135 -12.51 19.16 18.43
C HIS A 135 -11.99 18.70 19.79
N THR A 136 -12.70 17.75 20.39
CA THR A 136 -12.18 17.01 21.53
C THR A 136 -11.32 15.85 21.01
N PRO A 137 -10.09 15.67 21.51
CA PRO A 137 -9.29 14.50 21.18
C PRO A 137 -10.09 13.23 21.42
N THR A 138 -10.13 12.34 20.43
CA THR A 138 -10.82 11.05 20.60
C THR A 138 -10.02 10.22 21.61
N PRO A 139 -10.65 9.69 22.67
CA PRO A 139 -9.92 8.90 23.66
C PRO A 139 -9.38 7.61 23.01
N LEU A 140 -8.08 7.37 23.20
CA LEU A 140 -7.43 6.15 22.73
C LEU A 140 -8.03 4.94 23.45
N LYS A 141 -8.41 3.93 22.67
CA LYS A 141 -8.91 2.65 23.19
C LYS A 141 -7.80 1.63 23.15
N ARG A 142 -7.60 0.94 24.27
CA ARG A 142 -6.64 -0.17 24.34
C ARG A 142 -7.10 -1.34 23.48
N ALA A 143 -6.16 -1.94 22.76
CA ALA A 143 -6.39 -3.18 22.05
C ALA A 143 -6.67 -4.33 23.04
N ILE A 144 -7.65 -5.17 22.72
CA ILE A 144 -7.92 -6.42 23.45
C ILE A 144 -7.36 -7.54 22.58
N LEU A 145 -6.20 -8.08 22.97
CA LEU A 145 -5.49 -9.10 22.21
C LEU A 145 -5.69 -10.49 22.83
N LYS A 146 -5.88 -11.50 21.98
CA LYS A 146 -5.84 -12.92 22.34
C LYS A 146 -4.41 -13.42 22.29
N GLU A 147 -4.17 -14.67 22.66
CA GLU A 147 -2.86 -15.30 22.45
C GLU A 147 -2.52 -15.35 20.95
N GLY A 148 -1.26 -15.07 20.63
CA GLY A 148 -0.75 -15.15 19.27
C GLY A 148 0.14 -16.37 19.08
N LYS A 149 0.46 -16.67 17.83
CA LYS A 149 1.28 -17.82 17.44
C LYS A 149 2.24 -17.47 16.32
N LEU A 150 3.39 -18.11 16.31
CA LEU A 150 4.33 -18.08 15.20
C LEU A 150 3.85 -19.00 14.07
N GLY A 151 4.26 -18.68 12.83
CA GLY A 151 3.93 -19.45 11.64
C GLY A 151 4.64 -20.79 11.60
N ILE A 152 5.87 -20.82 12.08
CA ILE A 152 6.67 -22.04 12.29
C ILE A 152 7.21 -22.07 13.72
N ASP A 153 7.44 -23.28 14.23
CA ASP A 153 8.00 -23.47 15.58
C ASP A 153 9.51 -23.21 15.61
N LYS A 154 10.07 -23.24 16.82
CA LYS A 154 11.48 -22.95 17.07
C LYS A 154 12.41 -23.95 16.37
N ASN A 155 12.11 -25.24 16.44
CA ASN A 155 12.99 -26.28 15.88
C ASN A 155 13.04 -26.17 14.36
N GLN A 156 11.88 -25.96 13.73
CA GLN A 156 11.80 -25.73 12.29
C GLN A 156 12.54 -24.45 11.87
N PHE A 157 12.44 -23.38 12.66
CA PHE A 157 13.18 -22.14 12.39
C PHE A 157 14.69 -22.34 12.51
N GLU A 158 15.17 -23.05 13.52
CA GLU A 158 16.60 -23.37 13.70
C GLU A 158 17.12 -24.22 12.53
N GLN A 159 16.34 -25.20 12.05
CA GLN A 159 16.70 -25.99 10.88
C GLN A 159 16.86 -25.11 9.62
N LEU A 160 15.91 -24.21 9.35
CA LEU A 160 16.01 -23.29 8.20
C LEU A 160 17.25 -22.38 8.28
N ILE A 161 17.63 -21.98 9.48
CA ILE A 161 18.84 -21.19 9.72
C ILE A 161 20.10 -22.01 9.39
N ASP A 162 20.14 -23.29 9.79
CA ASP A 162 21.28 -24.15 9.49
C ASP A 162 21.37 -24.49 8.00
N GLU A 163 20.26 -24.78 7.32
CA GLU A 163 20.20 -24.94 5.86
C GLU A 163 20.71 -23.68 5.14
N SER A 164 20.28 -22.50 5.60
CA SER A 164 20.72 -21.23 5.02
C SER A 164 22.22 -20.98 5.21
N LYS A 165 22.80 -21.38 6.35
CA LYS A 165 24.26 -21.28 6.57
C LYS A 165 25.03 -22.19 5.62
N GLU A 166 24.52 -23.39 5.32
CA GLU A 166 25.17 -24.29 4.38
C GLU A 166 25.15 -23.72 2.96
N HIS A 167 24.03 -23.14 2.52
CA HIS A 167 23.97 -22.41 1.23
C HIS A 167 24.94 -21.22 1.15
N ILE A 168 25.21 -20.56 2.28
CA ILE A 168 26.22 -19.49 2.32
C ILE A 168 27.63 -20.06 2.21
N LYS A 169 27.92 -21.18 2.88
CA LYS A 169 29.24 -21.84 2.84
C LYS A 169 29.55 -22.49 1.48
N SER A 170 28.54 -23.05 0.80
CA SER A 170 28.68 -23.63 -0.54
C SER A 170 28.94 -22.58 -1.62
N GLY A 171 28.66 -21.31 -1.32
CA GLY A 171 28.81 -20.19 -2.24
C GLY A 171 27.57 -19.92 -3.11
N ASP A 172 26.42 -20.51 -2.78
CA ASP A 172 25.17 -20.29 -3.53
C ASP A 172 24.67 -18.85 -3.36
N VAL A 173 24.78 -18.30 -2.14
CA VAL A 173 24.35 -16.94 -1.77
C VAL A 173 25.25 -16.33 -0.71
N PHE A 174 25.37 -15.01 -0.67
CA PHE A 174 26.16 -14.32 0.36
C PHE A 174 25.38 -14.10 1.66
N GLN A 175 24.07 -13.89 1.57
CA GLN A 175 23.21 -13.61 2.71
C GLN A 175 21.76 -14.03 2.39
N ILE A 176 21.07 -14.59 3.39
CA ILE A 176 19.63 -14.88 3.35
C ILE A 176 18.97 -14.19 4.55
N LEU A 177 17.84 -13.52 4.33
CA LEU A 177 16.99 -12.99 5.40
C LEU A 177 15.78 -13.90 5.59
N ILE A 178 15.74 -14.62 6.72
CA ILE A 178 14.62 -15.48 7.09
C ILE A 178 13.68 -14.72 8.02
N SER A 179 12.38 -14.80 7.75
CA SER A 179 11.34 -14.20 8.60
C SER A 179 10.34 -15.26 9.08
N ASN A 180 9.92 -15.18 10.34
CA ASN A 180 8.83 -15.98 10.90
C ASN A 180 7.66 -15.07 11.27
N ARG A 181 6.49 -15.30 10.68
CA ARG A 181 5.31 -14.47 10.90
C ARG A 181 4.66 -14.78 12.25
N TYR A 182 4.41 -13.76 13.04
CA TYR A 182 3.57 -13.84 14.23
C TYR A 182 2.15 -13.38 13.91
N THR A 183 1.15 -14.19 14.26
CA THR A 183 -0.27 -13.89 14.07
C THR A 183 -0.98 -13.86 15.42
N GLN A 184 -1.67 -12.75 15.70
CA GLN A 184 -2.45 -12.56 16.92
C GLN A 184 -3.82 -11.99 16.56
N TYR A 185 -4.88 -12.56 17.15
CA TYR A 185 -6.23 -12.06 16.97
C TYR A 185 -6.59 -11.10 18.09
N GLY A 186 -7.31 -10.03 17.79
CA GLY A 186 -7.75 -9.07 18.81
C GLY A 186 -8.83 -8.13 18.31
N SER A 187 -9.48 -7.45 19.24
CA SER A 187 -10.35 -6.31 18.94
C SER A 187 -9.54 -5.04 19.08
N VAL A 188 -9.47 -4.26 18.01
CA VAL A 188 -8.69 -3.03 17.95
C VAL A 188 -9.58 -1.90 17.45
N ASP A 189 -9.45 -0.74 18.09
CA ASP A 189 -9.98 0.50 17.54
C ASP A 189 -9.02 1.00 16.46
N ARG A 190 -9.53 1.23 15.25
CA ARG A 190 -8.70 1.45 14.05
C ARG A 190 -7.79 2.67 14.19
N LEU A 191 -8.28 3.77 14.75
CA LEU A 191 -7.49 4.99 14.92
C LEU A 191 -6.47 4.80 16.04
N SER A 192 -6.93 4.26 17.17
CA SER A 192 -6.07 4.04 18.33
C SER A 192 -4.91 3.09 18.04
N PHE A 193 -5.09 2.11 17.15
CA PHE A 193 -4.05 1.14 16.80
C PHE A 193 -2.93 1.70 15.91
N ILE A 194 -3.21 2.73 15.10
CA ILE A 194 -2.21 3.32 14.19
C ILE A 194 -1.31 4.30 14.94
N ASP A 195 -1.80 4.91 16.02
CA ASP A 195 -1.07 5.87 16.85
C ASP A 195 -0.11 5.22 17.87
N PHE A 196 -0.07 3.88 17.95
CA PHE A 196 0.89 3.10 18.74
C PHE A 196 1.98 2.50 17.87
#